data_AF-A0A7W0GXS0-F1
#
_entry.id   AF-A0A7W0GXS0-F1
#
_cell.length_a   1.000
_cell.length_b   1.000
_cell.length_c   1.000
_cell.angle_alpha   90.00
_cell.angle_beta   90.00
_cell.angle_gamma   90.00
#
_symmetry.space_group_name_H-M   'P 1'
#
loop_
_entity.id
_entity.type
_entity.pdbx_description
1 polymer ?
#
loop_
_entity_poly.entity_id
_entity_poly.type
_entity_poly.pdbx_seq_one_letter_code
_entity_poly.pdbx_strand_id
1 'polypeptide(L)' 'MPNALIRLQGIKKVFYTDEVETHALSEIHLEIKHGEYLAIAGPSGCGKTTLLSILGLLDSPSDGSYLLDDQPV' A
#
# COMPACT_ATOMS: atom_id res chain seq x y z
N MET A 1 16.05 18.45 -1.82
CA MET A 1 15.45 17.76 -0.67
C MET A 1 15.33 16.30 -1.07
N PRO A 2 15.62 15.31 -0.21
CA PRO A 2 15.53 13.92 -0.63
C PRO A 2 14.07 13.63 -0.98
N ASN A 3 13.81 13.25 -2.23
CA ASN A 3 12.47 12.88 -2.66
C ASN A 3 12.11 11.52 -2.04
N ALA A 4 10.83 11.30 -1.74
CA ALA A 4 10.37 10.00 -1.25
C ALA A 4 10.51 8.98 -2.39
N LEU A 5 11.14 7.84 -2.13
CA LEU A 5 11.25 6.74 -3.11
C LEU A 5 9.87 6.14 -3.35
N ILE A 6 9.08 5.95 -2.30
CA ILE A 6 7.70 5.45 -2.39
C ILE A 6 6.78 6.49 -1.79
N ARG A 7 5.70 6.83 -2.51
CA ARG A 7 4.59 7.64 -2.00
C ARG A 7 3.27 6.98 -2.31
N LEU A 8 2.54 6.63 -1.26
CA LEU A 8 1.18 6.13 -1.28
C LEU A 8 0.23 7.21 -0.79
N GLN A 9 -0.83 7.51 -1.55
CA GLN A 9 -1.86 8.46 -1.14
C GLN A 9 -3.25 7.82 -1.24
N GLY A 10 -3.90 7.66 -0.10
CA GLY A 10 -5.29 7.19 -0.04
C GLY A 10 -5.46 5.77 -0.54
N ILE A 11 -4.45 4.91 -0.39
CA ILE A 11 -4.49 3.55 -0.91
C ILE A 11 -5.59 2.74 -0.23
N LYS A 12 -6.51 2.22 -1.02
CA LYS A 12 -7.54 1.28 -0.60
C LYS A 12 -7.32 -0.05 -1.30
N LYS A 13 -7.71 -1.13 -0.62
CA LYS A 13 -7.81 -2.45 -1.26
C LYS A 13 -9.04 -3.14 -0.74
N VAL A 14 -9.93 -3.46 -1.68
CA VAL A 14 -11.15 -4.19 -1.44
C VAL A 14 -11.07 -5.51 -2.21
N PHE A 15 -11.30 -6.61 -1.50
CA PHE A 15 -11.48 -7.93 -2.10
C PHE A 15 -12.97 -8.24 -2.12
N TYR A 16 -13.47 -8.61 -3.29
CA TYR A 16 -14.85 -9.03 -3.49
C TYR A 16 -14.87 -10.55 -3.63
N THR A 17 -15.71 -11.21 -2.86
CA THR A 17 -16.17 -12.57 -3.12
C THR A 17 -17.67 -12.54 -3.42
N ASP A 18 -18.23 -13.64 -3.92
CA ASP A 18 -19.67 -13.72 -4.23
C ASP A 18 -20.57 -13.43 -3.02
N GLU A 19 -20.04 -13.57 -1.80
CA GLU A 19 -20.79 -13.45 -0.56
C GLU A 19 -20.37 -12.25 0.31
N VAL A 20 -19.14 -11.77 0.20
CA VAL A 20 -18.57 -10.77 1.13
C VAL A 20 -17.64 -9.77 0.44
N GLU A 21 -17.78 -8.51 0.83
CA GLU A 21 -16.81 -7.44 0.57
C GLU A 21 -15.85 -7.31 1.76
N THR A 22 -14.54 -7.40 1.51
CA THR A 22 -13.51 -7.24 2.55
C THR A 22 -12.60 -6.05 2.23
N HIS A 23 -12.67 -5.02 3.08
CA HIS A 23 -11.78 -3.86 3.03
C HIS A 23 -10.45 -4.18 3.71
N ALA A 24 -9.50 -4.73 2.96
CA ALA A 24 -8.18 -5.11 3.49
C ALA A 24 -7.29 -3.89 3.80
N LEU A 25 -7.42 -2.80 3.03
CA LEU A 25 -6.76 -1.52 3.29
C LEU A 25 -7.77 -0.38 3.17
N SER A 26 -7.75 0.53 4.15
CA SER A 26 -8.66 1.67 4.22
C SER A 26 -7.86 2.97 4.31
N GLU A 27 -7.64 3.60 3.16
CA GLU A 27 -7.01 4.93 3.02
C GLU A 27 -5.60 5.03 3.62
N ILE A 28 -4.69 4.16 3.18
CA ILE A 28 -3.30 4.19 3.60
C ILE A 28 -2.55 5.34 2.92
N HIS A 29 -1.92 6.18 3.75
CA HIS A 29 -0.97 7.20 3.33
C HIS A 29 0.40 6.84 3.90
N LEU A 30 1.41 6.71 3.04
CA LEU A 30 2.75 6.30 3.43
C LEU A 30 3.80 6.94 2.53
N GLU A 31 4.87 7.44 3.11
CA GLU A 31 6.06 7.88 2.39
C GLU A 31 7.28 7.09 2.91
N ILE A 32 8.10 6.58 2.00
CA ILE A 32 9.36 5.90 2.34
C ILE A 32 10.49 6.58 1.57
N LYS A 33 11.53 7.01 2.28
CA LYS A 33 12.69 7.69 1.69
C LYS A 33 13.72 6.71 1.17
N HIS A 34 14.61 7.17 0.30
CA HIS A 34 15.77 6.38 -0.11
C HIS A 34 16.62 5.94 1.08
N GLY A 35 16.93 4.64 1.13
CA GLY A 35 17.75 4.04 2.19
C GLY A 35 17.06 3.90 3.54
N GLU A 36 15.77 4.23 3.64
CA GLU A 36 15.01 4.06 4.87
C GLU A 36 14.79 2.58 5.20
N TYR A 37 15.01 2.22 6.47
CA TYR A 37 14.73 0.89 6.99
C TYR A 37 13.47 0.95 7.86
N LEU A 38 12.39 0.35 7.38
CA LEU A 38 11.07 0.40 8.01
C LEU A 38 10.53 -1.01 8.28
N ALA A 39 9.78 -1.17 9.37
CA ALA A 39 9.07 -2.40 9.71
C ALA A 39 7.56 -2.16 9.79
N ILE A 40 6.77 -3.07 9.23
CA ILE A 40 5.29 -3.07 9.32
C ILE A 40 4.86 -4.16 10.29
N ALA A 41 4.21 -3.79 11.39
CA ALA A 41 3.75 -4.71 12.43
C ALA A 41 2.27 -4.52 12.75
N GLY A 42 1.62 -5.57 13.25
CA GLY A 42 0.19 -5.57 13.59
C GLY A 42 -0.40 -6.99 13.65
N PRO A 43 -1.61 -7.17 14.21
CA PRO A 43 -2.26 -8.48 14.37
C PRO A 43 -2.46 -9.23 13.04
N SER A 44 -2.69 -10.54 13.10
CA SER A 44 -3.08 -11.30 11.90
C SER A 44 -4.35 -10.71 11.27
N GLY A 45 -4.41 -10.67 9.94
CA GLY A 45 -5.56 -10.15 9.20
C GLY A 45 -5.66 -8.62 9.05
N CYS A 46 -4.78 -7.81 9.66
CA CYS A 46 -4.87 -6.35 9.60
C CYS A 46 -4.37 -5.70 8.29
N GLY A 47 -4.20 -6.47 7.20
CA GLY A 47 -3.81 -5.92 5.88
C GLY A 47 -2.31 -5.80 5.58
N LYS A 48 -1.40 -6.23 6.48
CA LYS A 48 0.06 -6.11 6.27
C LYS A 48 0.55 -6.75 4.97
N THR A 49 0.19 -8.01 4.74
CA THR A 49 0.61 -8.75 3.54
C THR A 49 0.03 -8.12 2.27
N THR A 50 -1.20 -7.58 2.36
CA THR A 50 -1.83 -6.84 1.27
C THR A 50 -1.05 -5.57 0.94
N LEU A 51 -0.68 -4.76 1.95
CA LEU A 51 0.14 -3.57 1.76
C LEU A 51 1.51 -3.92 1.19
N LEU A 52 2.18 -4.95 1.70
CA LEU A 52 3.47 -5.43 1.18
C LEU A 52 3.36 -5.92 -0.27
N SER A 53 2.25 -6.57 -0.65
CA SER A 53 2.02 -7.03 -2.02
C SER A 53 1.87 -5.85 -2.99
N ILE A 54 1.16 -4.80 -2.58
CA ILE A 54 1.04 -3.55 -3.36
C ILE A 54 2.39 -2.86 -3.48
N LEU A 55 3.12 -2.70 -2.36
CA LEU A 55 4.46 -2.09 -2.36
C LEU A 55 5.43 -2.84 -3.29
N GLY A 56 5.35 -4.17 -3.29
CA GLY A 56 6.15 -5.06 -4.13
C GLY A 56 5.67 -5.20 -5.58
N LEU A 57 4.66 -4.42 -6.00
CA LEU A 57 4.09 -4.45 -7.36
C LEU A 57 3.49 -5.81 -7.77
N LEU A 58 3.14 -6.65 -6.78
CA LEU A 58 2.52 -7.96 -7.00
C LEU A 58 0.99 -7.86 -7.10
N ASP A 59 0.43 -6.75 -6.65
CA ASP A 59 -1.00 -6.45 -6.67
C ASP A 59 -1.20 -4.94 -6.84
N SER A 60 -2.38 -4.54 -7.32
CA SER A 60 -2.75 -3.14 -7.50
C SER A 60 -3.74 -2.69 -6.43
N PRO A 61 -3.70 -1.43 -5.98
CA PRO A 61 -4.74 -0.90 -5.11
C PRO A 61 -6.09 -0.86 -5.84
N SER A 62 -7.19 -0.93 -5.09
CA SER A 62 -8.53 -0.73 -5.65
C SER A 62 -8.82 0.75 -5.91
N ASP A 63 -8.17 1.65 -5.16
CA ASP A 63 -8.30 3.12 -5.27
C ASP A 63 -7.06 3.78 -4.61
N GLY A 64 -6.83 5.05 -4.91
CA GLY A 64 -5.66 5.82 -4.46
C GLY A 64 -4.52 5.87 -5.48
N SER A 65 -3.40 6.50 -5.10
CA SER A 65 -2.22 6.67 -5.98
C SER A 65 -0.94 6.11 -5.35
N TYR A 66 -0.12 5.47 -6.18
CA TYR A 66 1.21 4.99 -5.85
C TYR A 66 2.22 5.59 -6.83
N LEU A 67 3.17 6.37 -6.30
CA LEU A 67 4.38 6.79 -7.00
C LEU A 67 5.60 6.01 -6.49
N LEU A 68 6.40 5.50 -7.42
CA LEU A 68 7.73 4.95 -7.20
C LEU A 68 8.74 5.81 -7.95
N ASP A 69 9.68 6.43 -7.23
CA ASP A 69 10.67 7.37 -7.78
C ASP A 69 10.01 8.48 -8.62
N ASP A 70 8.95 9.08 -8.03
CA ASP A 70 8.06 10.08 -8.66
C ASP A 70 7.30 9.64 -9.92
N GLN A 71 7.43 8.37 -10.33
CA GLN A 71 6.68 7.83 -11.46
C GLN A 71 5.43 7.10 -10.98
N PRO A 72 4.26 7.32 -11.61
CA PRO A 72 3.08 6.49 -11.37
C PRO A 72 3.37 5.02 -11.70
N VAL A 73 2.87 4.14 -10.84
CA VAL A 73 2.86 2.69 -11.01
C VAL A 73 1.61 2.25 -11.76
#